data_AF-A0A3N5R847-F1
#
_entry.id   AF-A0A3N5R847-F1
#
_cell.length_a   1.000
_cell.length_b   1.000
_cell.length_c   1.000
_cell.angle_alpha   90.00
_cell.angle_beta   90.00
_cell.angle_gamma   90.00
#
_symmetry.space_group_name_H-M   'P 1'
#
loop_
_entity.id
_entity.type
_entity.pdbx_description
1 polymer ?
#
loop_
_entity_poly.entity_id
_entity_poly.type
_entity_poly.pdbx_seq_one_letter_code
_entity_poly.pdbx_strand_id
1 'polypeptide(L)'
;MKIWNSFGSAHSANLTIIGEFKKGTNIDLAERIIRDFVNFDYEKRYENINEFYDAWESECIPIRVLGPNQCDFQIGVEYPGNVDKENEKITVSEIRDCNIGGIIKIMLLYNPIEIKVTGQTGP
;
A
#
# COMPACT_ATOMS: atom_id res chain seq x y z
N MET A 1 -2.69 15.50 -39.02
CA MET A 1 -2.78 16.06 -37.66
C MET A 1 -2.14 15.05 -36.73
N LYS A 2 -0.99 15.36 -36.10
CA LYS A 2 -0.31 14.40 -35.20
C LYS A 2 -1.12 14.32 -33.91
N ILE A 3 -1.63 13.12 -33.64
CA ILE A 3 -2.38 12.77 -32.42
C ILE A 3 -1.42 12.92 -31.24
N TRP A 4 -1.69 13.88 -30.36
CA TRP A 4 -1.13 13.86 -29.01
C TRP A 4 -2.08 13.00 -28.18
N ASN A 5 -1.73 11.72 -28.00
CA ASN A 5 -2.40 10.89 -27.01
C ASN A 5 -2.12 11.52 -25.64
N SER A 6 -3.18 12.07 -25.05
CA SER A 6 -3.19 12.56 -23.68
C SER A 6 -2.64 11.51 -22.74
N PHE A 7 -1.75 11.93 -21.84
CA PHE A 7 -1.22 11.16 -20.73
C PHE A 7 -2.34 10.33 -20.08
N GLY A 8 -2.11 9.02 -19.93
CA GLY A 8 -3.06 8.09 -19.33
C GLY A 8 -3.52 8.60 -17.98
N SER A 9 -4.83 8.77 -17.82
CA SER A 9 -5.41 9.21 -16.56
C SER A 9 -5.21 8.08 -15.54
N ALA A 10 -4.48 8.37 -14.45
CA ALA A 10 -4.29 7.44 -13.34
C ALA A 10 -5.64 7.01 -12.71
N HIS A 11 -6.74 7.73 -12.96
CA HIS A 11 -8.10 7.41 -12.49
C HIS A 11 -8.68 6.07 -12.99
N SER A 12 -7.93 5.32 -13.81
CA SER A 12 -8.34 4.05 -14.41
C SER A 12 -7.52 2.85 -13.94
N ALA A 13 -6.55 3.08 -13.04
CA ALA A 13 -5.86 1.98 -12.39
C ALA A 13 -6.84 1.18 -11.53
N ASN A 14 -6.70 -0.14 -11.59
CA ASN A 14 -7.41 -1.06 -10.72
C ASN A 14 -6.44 -2.19 -10.41
N LEU A 15 -5.64 -1.98 -9.37
CA LEU A 15 -4.65 -2.94 -8.92
C LEU A 15 -5.15 -3.67 -7.68
N THR A 16 -4.78 -4.94 -7.63
CA THR A 16 -4.91 -5.80 -6.46
C THR A 16 -3.55 -6.34 -6.10
N ILE A 17 -3.18 -6.23 -4.82
CA ILE A 17 -1.94 -6.76 -4.25
C ILE A 17 -2.33 -7.80 -3.21
N ILE A 18 -1.81 -9.01 -3.35
CA ILE A 18 -2.06 -10.12 -2.42
C ILE A 18 -0.73 -10.54 -1.81
N GLY A 19 -0.59 -10.37 -0.51
CA GLY A 19 0.53 -10.90 0.26
C GLY A 19 0.13 -12.22 0.93
N GLU A 20 0.89 -13.29 0.69
CA GLU A 20 0.78 -14.57 1.40
C GLU A 20 1.90 -14.70 2.42
N PHE A 21 1.57 -15.03 3.67
CA PHE A 21 2.50 -15.03 4.80
C PHE A 21 2.67 -16.41 5.41
N LYS A 22 3.76 -16.60 6.14
CA LYS A 22 3.99 -17.84 6.89
C LYS A 22 3.11 -17.86 8.14
N LYS A 23 2.71 -19.06 8.55
CA LYS A 23 2.08 -19.25 9.86
C LYS A 23 2.99 -18.73 10.97
N GLY A 24 2.43 -17.93 11.88
CA GLY A 24 3.16 -17.28 12.97
C GLY A 24 3.68 -15.87 12.65
N THR A 25 3.55 -15.39 11.40
CA THR A 25 3.68 -13.96 11.11
C THR A 25 2.61 -13.18 11.88
N ASN A 26 2.97 -12.01 12.42
CA ASN A 26 2.01 -11.09 13.04
C ASN A 26 1.17 -10.39 11.97
N ILE A 27 0.28 -11.16 11.33
CA ILE A 27 -0.52 -10.72 10.19
C ILE A 27 -1.55 -9.68 10.59
N ASP A 28 -2.01 -9.70 11.83
CA ASP A 28 -2.94 -8.70 12.36
C ASP A 28 -2.29 -7.31 12.43
N LEU A 29 -1.03 -7.25 12.86
CA LEU A 29 -0.30 -5.98 12.82
C LEU A 29 0.01 -5.55 11.39
N ALA A 30 0.43 -6.48 10.53
CA ALA A 30 0.67 -6.18 9.13
C ALA A 30 -0.59 -5.59 8.46
N GLU A 31 -1.75 -6.19 8.68
CA GLU A 31 -3.03 -5.72 8.16
C GLU A 31 -3.39 -4.33 8.68
N ARG A 32 -3.23 -4.08 9.99
CA ARG A 32 -3.48 -2.76 10.59
C ARG A 32 -2.63 -1.67 9.94
N ILE A 33 -1.32 -1.91 9.79
CA ILE A 33 -0.40 -0.94 9.18
C ILE A 33 -0.72 -0.74 7.70
N ILE A 34 -1.01 -1.82 6.96
CA ILE A 34 -1.37 -1.72 5.54
C ILE A 34 -2.67 -0.94 5.38
N ARG A 35 -3.71 -1.24 6.16
CA ARG A 35 -4.99 -0.54 6.11
C ARG A 35 -4.84 0.95 6.41
N ASP A 36 -4.06 1.27 7.42
CA ASP A 36 -3.76 2.64 7.78
C ASP A 36 -2.96 3.35 6.67
N PHE A 37 -1.91 2.73 6.14
CA PHE A 37 -1.13 3.27 5.03
C PHE A 37 -1.93 3.46 3.74
N VAL A 38 -2.89 2.58 3.46
CA VAL A 38 -3.74 2.68 2.27
C VAL A 38 -4.76 3.82 2.38
N ASN A 39 -5.19 4.16 3.60
CA ASN A 39 -6.29 5.09 3.84
C ASN A 39 -5.88 6.41 4.52
N PHE A 40 -4.61 6.60 4.90
CA PHE A 40 -4.20 7.77 5.69
C PHE A 40 -4.50 9.09 4.98
N ASP A 41 -4.38 9.17 3.65
CA ASP A 41 -4.57 10.41 2.90
C ASP A 41 -6.06 10.77 2.84
N TYR A 42 -6.91 9.79 2.50
CA TYR A 42 -8.37 9.92 2.52
C TYR A 42 -8.89 10.33 3.91
N GLU A 43 -8.32 9.73 4.96
CA GLU A 43 -8.70 10.00 6.35
C GLU A 43 -7.96 11.20 6.97
N LYS A 44 -7.03 11.81 6.24
CA LYS A 44 -6.18 12.94 6.69
C LYS A 44 -5.48 12.68 8.03
N ARG A 45 -4.96 11.46 8.21
CA ARG A 45 -4.34 11.02 9.48
C ARG A 45 -2.92 11.59 9.69
N TYR A 46 -2.18 11.80 8.61
CA TYR A 46 -0.76 12.17 8.65
C TYR A 46 -0.46 13.25 7.61
N GLU A 47 0.31 14.27 7.98
CA GLU A 47 0.75 15.31 7.04
C GLU A 47 2.00 14.89 6.24
N ASN A 48 2.81 13.99 6.79
CA ASN A 48 4.07 13.56 6.19
C ASN A 48 4.48 12.16 6.68
N ILE A 49 5.47 11.57 6.01
CA ILE A 49 5.92 10.21 6.32
C ILE A 49 6.49 10.05 7.73
N ASN A 50 7.05 11.11 8.35
CA ASN A 50 7.61 10.99 9.70
C ASN A 50 6.51 10.77 10.73
N GLU A 51 5.34 11.39 10.58
CA GLU A 51 4.20 11.15 11.47
C GLU A 51 3.67 9.71 11.35
N PHE A 52 3.68 9.16 10.13
CA PHE A 52 3.38 7.75 9.92
C PHE A 52 4.40 6.84 10.61
N TYR A 53 5.70 7.17 10.55
CA TYR A 53 6.71 6.42 11.30
C TYR A 53 6.50 6.52 12.80
N ASP A 54 6.28 7.72 13.33
CA ASP A 54 6.09 7.95 14.77
C ASP A 54 4.87 7.17 15.30
N ALA A 55 3.82 7.01 14.49
CA ALA A 55 2.64 6.24 14.84
C ALA A 55 2.91 4.73 14.97
N TRP A 56 3.87 4.19 14.22
CA TRP A 56 4.05 2.74 14.07
C TRP A 56 5.40 2.19 14.52
N GLU A 57 6.42 3.02 14.75
CA GLU A 57 7.77 2.57 15.05
C GLU A 57 7.88 1.73 16.34
N SER A 58 6.97 1.95 17.29
CA SER A 58 6.91 1.18 18.53
C SER A 58 6.39 -0.26 18.33
N GLU A 59 5.52 -0.49 17.34
CA GLU A 59 4.96 -1.80 16.99
C GLU A 59 5.75 -2.47 15.84
N CYS A 60 6.35 -1.67 14.94
CA CYS A 60 7.09 -2.12 13.77
C CYS A 60 8.44 -1.37 13.68
N ILE A 61 9.40 -1.81 14.49
CA ILE A 61 10.75 -1.21 14.57
C ILE A 61 11.42 -0.95 13.21
N PRO A 62 11.38 -1.84 12.20
CA PRO A 62 12.07 -1.59 10.93
C PRO A 62 11.36 -0.59 10.01
N ILE A 63 10.18 -0.04 10.37
CA ILE A 63 9.36 0.76 9.45
C ILE A 63 10.06 2.01 8.93
N ARG A 64 10.88 2.67 9.76
CA ARG A 64 11.62 3.87 9.39
C ARG A 64 12.81 3.59 8.45
N VAL A 65 13.35 2.37 8.49
CA VAL A 65 14.58 2.00 7.76
C VAL A 65 14.27 1.23 6.48
N LEU A 66 13.28 0.33 6.54
CA LEU A 66 12.95 -0.62 5.46
C LEU A 66 11.52 -0.45 4.93
N GLY A 67 10.69 0.36 5.60
CA GLY A 67 9.32 0.61 5.19
C GLY A 67 9.18 1.63 4.05
N PRO A 68 7.96 2.16 3.83
CA PRO A 68 7.70 3.20 2.83
C PRO A 68 8.57 4.42 3.07
N ASN A 69 8.97 5.12 2.02
CA ASN A 69 9.69 6.39 2.06
C ASN A 69 8.79 7.55 1.58
N GLN A 70 9.34 8.76 1.53
CA GLN A 70 8.59 9.95 1.10
C GLN A 70 7.97 9.82 -0.31
N CYS A 71 8.64 9.15 -1.25
CA CYS A 71 8.10 8.93 -2.59
C CYS A 71 6.94 7.93 -2.57
N ASP A 72 7.02 6.91 -1.70
CA ASP A 72 5.92 5.97 -1.50
C ASP A 72 4.73 6.62 -0.76
N PHE A 73 4.98 7.66 0.04
CA PHE A 73 3.96 8.38 0.82
C PHE A 73 3.14 9.38 -0.02
N GLN A 74 3.66 9.77 -1.18
CA GLN A 74 2.90 10.56 -2.16
C GLN A 74 1.97 9.61 -2.93
N ILE A 75 0.93 9.13 -2.26
CA ILE A 75 -0.12 8.31 -2.85
C ILE A 75 -1.30 9.24 -3.14
N GLY A 76 -1.67 9.41 -4.40
CA GLY A 76 -2.84 10.18 -4.80
C GLY A 76 -4.07 9.28 -4.73
N VAL A 77 -4.59 9.01 -3.53
CA VAL A 77 -5.82 8.21 -3.40
C VAL A 77 -7.00 9.10 -3.05
N GLU A 78 -7.74 9.51 -4.07
CA GLU A 78 -9.01 10.23 -3.93
C GLU A 78 -10.13 9.37 -3.28
N TYR A 79 -9.88 8.06 -3.10
CA TYR A 79 -10.86 7.06 -2.66
C TYR A 79 -10.26 6.11 -1.62
N PRO A 80 -11.07 5.59 -0.68
CA PRO A 80 -10.59 4.57 0.25
C PRO A 80 -10.19 3.30 -0.51
N GLY A 81 -9.03 2.75 -0.19
CA GLY A 81 -8.63 1.44 -0.69
C GLY A 81 -9.19 0.34 0.19
N ASN A 82 -9.56 -0.79 -0.41
CA ASN A 82 -10.05 -1.93 0.35
C ASN A 82 -8.88 -2.79 0.81
N VAL A 83 -8.89 -3.18 2.10
CA VAL A 83 -7.93 -4.12 2.67
C VAL A 83 -8.74 -5.23 3.32
N ASP A 84 -8.47 -6.47 2.95
CA ASP A 84 -9.07 -7.67 3.51
C ASP A 84 -7.98 -8.61 4.00
N LYS A 85 -8.27 -9.31 5.10
CA LYS A 85 -7.39 -10.34 5.63
C LYS A 85 -8.18 -11.63 5.84
N GLU A 86 -7.69 -12.70 5.24
CA GLU A 86 -8.25 -14.03 5.36
C GLU A 86 -7.11 -15.03 5.58
N ASN A 87 -7.14 -15.75 6.70
CA ASN A 87 -6.09 -16.68 7.11
C ASN A 87 -4.71 -16.00 7.08
N GLU A 88 -3.73 -16.58 6.39
CA GLU A 88 -2.38 -16.03 6.20
C GLU A 88 -2.25 -15.12 4.95
N LYS A 89 -3.36 -14.51 4.48
CA LYS A 89 -3.36 -13.62 3.31
C LYS A 89 -3.89 -12.24 3.64
N ILE A 90 -3.22 -11.21 3.09
CA ILE A 90 -3.72 -9.83 3.05
C ILE A 90 -3.91 -9.44 1.59
N THR A 91 -5.12 -9.01 1.25
CA THR A 91 -5.49 -8.50 -0.06
C THR A 91 -5.74 -7.01 0.04
N VAL A 92 -5.04 -6.22 -0.76
CA VAL A 92 -5.32 -4.80 -0.97
C VAL A 92 -5.88 -4.66 -2.37
N SER A 93 -7.11 -4.15 -2.49
CA SER A 93 -7.81 -4.01 -3.77
C SER A 93 -8.37 -2.61 -3.94
N GLU A 94 -8.90 -2.32 -5.13
CA GLU A 94 -9.43 -1.00 -5.49
C GLU A 94 -8.37 0.11 -5.46
N ILE A 95 -7.10 -0.27 -5.65
CA ILE A 95 -5.99 0.67 -5.74
C ILE A 95 -6.09 1.39 -7.09
N ARG A 96 -6.36 2.69 -7.04
CA ARG A 96 -6.48 3.57 -8.23
C ARG A 96 -5.25 4.43 -8.50
N ASP A 97 -4.14 4.14 -7.84
CA ASP A 97 -2.85 4.78 -8.05
C ASP A 97 -1.83 3.75 -8.57
N CYS A 98 -0.87 4.18 -9.38
CA CYS A 98 0.24 3.34 -9.83
C CYS A 98 1.37 3.23 -8.80
N ASN A 99 1.37 4.08 -7.76
CA ASN A 99 2.34 4.11 -6.69
C ASN A 99 2.02 3.08 -5.59
N ILE A 100 2.31 1.82 -5.90
CA ILE A 100 2.08 0.68 -4.99
C ILE A 100 3.28 0.33 -4.10
N GLY A 101 4.39 1.07 -4.24
CA GLY A 101 5.68 0.76 -3.61
C GLY A 101 5.60 0.66 -2.09
N GLY A 102 4.88 1.58 -1.45
CA GLY A 102 4.73 1.61 0.00
C GLY A 102 4.00 0.38 0.55
N ILE A 103 2.90 -0.04 -0.10
CA ILE A 103 2.13 -1.23 0.30
C ILE A 103 3.03 -2.47 0.25
N ILE A 104 3.77 -2.64 -0.85
CA ILE A 104 4.69 -3.77 -1.03
C ILE A 104 5.80 -3.75 0.03
N LYS A 105 6.39 -2.58 0.31
CA LYS A 105 7.43 -2.45 1.35
C LYS A 105 6.92 -2.83 2.73
N ILE A 106 5.72 -2.38 3.11
CA ILE A 106 5.11 -2.78 4.38
C ILE A 106 4.92 -4.30 4.42
N MET A 107 4.37 -4.91 3.36
CA MET A 107 4.23 -6.37 3.30
C MET A 107 5.58 -7.07 3.49
N LEU A 108 6.65 -6.59 2.84
CA LEU A 108 7.99 -7.17 2.95
C LEU A 108 8.58 -7.11 4.36
N LEU A 109 8.20 -6.14 5.21
CA LEU A 109 8.62 -6.10 6.62
C LEU A 109 8.20 -7.36 7.40
N TYR A 110 7.18 -8.07 6.92
CA TYR A 110 6.62 -9.26 7.55
C TYR A 110 7.03 -10.57 6.86
N ASN A 111 8.07 -10.53 6.01
CA ASN A 111 8.66 -11.68 5.33
C ASN A 111 7.62 -12.60 4.64
N PRO A 112 6.87 -12.06 3.66
CA PRO A 112 5.86 -12.83 2.94
C PRO A 112 6.52 -13.99 2.19
N ILE A 113 5.74 -15.05 1.98
CA ILE A 113 6.07 -16.15 1.06
C ILE A 113 6.02 -15.63 -0.38
N GLU A 114 4.97 -14.89 -0.71
CA GLU A 114 4.74 -14.31 -2.02
C GLU A 114 4.01 -12.98 -1.89
N ILE A 115 4.31 -12.04 -2.79
CA ILE A 115 3.48 -10.89 -3.08
C ILE A 115 3.10 -10.95 -4.55
N LYS A 116 1.80 -11.03 -4.84
CA LYS A 116 1.25 -11.04 -6.18
C LYS A 116 0.56 -9.72 -6.46
N VAL A 117 0.96 -9.06 -7.55
CA VAL A 117 0.28 -7.86 -8.06
C VAL A 117 -0.46 -8.22 -9.33
N THR A 118 -1.74 -7.86 -9.41
CA THR A 118 -2.59 -8.06 -10.58
C THR A 118 -3.38 -6.80 -10.90
N GLY A 119 -3.80 -6.64 -12.15
CA GLY A 119 -4.61 -5.51 -12.59
C GLY A 119 -3.91 -4.66 -13.63
N GLN A 120 -4.30 -3.39 -13.73
CA GLN A 120 -3.79 -2.42 -14.70
C GLN A 120 -3.54 -1.07 -14.04
N THR A 121 -2.50 -0.35 -14.48
CA THR A 121 -2.14 1.01 -14.01
C THR A 121 -2.79 2.13 -14.85
N GLY A 122 -3.59 1.77 -15.86
CA GLY A 122 -4.29 2.67 -16.78
C GLY A 122 -4.82 1.90 -18.01
N PRO A 123 -5.52 2.55 -18.96
CA PRO A 123 -5.84 1.98 -20.28
C PRO A 123 -4.60 1.73 -21.14
#